data_AF-A0AAD6XYN2-F1
#
_entry.id   AF-A0AAD6XYN2-F1
#
_cell.length_a   1.000
_cell.length_b   1.000
_cell.length_c   1.000
_cell.angle_alpha   90.00
_cell.angle_beta   90.00
_cell.angle_gamma   90.00
#
_symmetry.space_group_name_H-M   'P 1'
#
loop_
_entity.id
_entity.type
_entity.pdbx_description
1 polymer ?
#
loop_
_entity_poly.entity_id
_entity_poly.type
_entity_poly.pdbx_seq_one_letter_code
_entity_poly.pdbx_strand_id
1 'polypeptide(L)'
;MLDPMSLMTNLESEIFNYTTGRFLVNDAHHLRQRRRVFDIPGLFKLIAKAMNCKTDQITDFRKLGEGGLNRVFLITLDTEFQLIARVPYPRVTPKAYVVASEVATMDFLRSKGLPIPKVYEYSFSSNNEAKTEYILMEYVKGTDLSQIWFNLQEDEIVSLMDQLANFESTMMSISFPAGGSIYYARDLMELSGDEGIPLDEQADSSALEKGRFCIGPDLSIPLWYGRREQLDVFRGPYEDAKSVLVTGAKKELAYLDRFGAPRVPYQRFRREYYKYEKQTPSDHVKNLGHYLRLAPSLVPDDDALSAFCIRHPDLTENNIRVSTDSGGLQILSVLDWQHAAVLPLFLNAFRPDFIQNEEDEVSRTMVKPELPDDFDKLPEEVQGRERELLRCRLVHFHYNLSTWAYNRIHHQGLVNPLNPFRRRIFIHASAMWEGETIELLSALIVLVLNWEIFATDGTPCPVAFTKEEIVTADKLDQGLAIADRSDRWLREYVGCGVDTWVLATNYERAKALGEDVKRVTLEASANDEETTEEDHAIIVANWPLDDMDEAEIEEYK
;
A
#
# COMPACT_ATOMS: atom_id res chain seq x y z
N MET A 1 -32.65 23.78 -5.09
CA MET A 1 -31.64 24.25 -4.12
C MET A 1 -31.37 23.11 -3.17
N LEU A 2 -30.13 22.66 -3.08
CA LEU A 2 -29.73 21.57 -2.20
C LEU A 2 -29.75 22.08 -0.75
N ASP A 3 -30.52 21.44 0.13
CA ASP A 3 -30.51 21.79 1.57
C ASP A 3 -29.47 20.91 2.29
N PRO A 4 -28.32 21.48 2.73
CA PRO A 4 -27.29 20.69 3.40
C PRO A 4 -27.74 20.13 4.75
N MET A 5 -28.72 20.73 5.42
CA MET A 5 -29.26 20.19 6.67
C MET A 5 -30.02 18.89 6.44
N SER A 6 -30.73 18.79 5.30
CA SER A 6 -31.45 17.57 4.92
C SER A 6 -30.50 16.37 4.76
N LEU A 7 -29.28 16.58 4.27
CA LEU A 7 -28.26 15.55 4.11
C LEU A 7 -27.73 14.99 5.45
N MET A 8 -27.92 15.73 6.55
CA MET A 8 -27.54 15.29 7.89
C MET A 8 -28.66 14.58 8.66
N THR A 9 -29.88 14.52 8.12
CA THR A 9 -31.02 13.91 8.83
C THR A 9 -30.93 12.39 8.94
N ASN A 10 -30.30 11.74 7.95
CA ASN A 10 -30.07 10.30 7.95
C ASN A 10 -28.58 9.98 8.11
N LEU A 11 -28.16 9.75 9.35
CA LEU A 11 -26.79 9.36 9.68
C LEU A 11 -26.43 7.93 9.21
N GLU A 12 -27.43 7.14 8.79
CA GLU A 12 -27.25 5.81 8.22
C GLU A 12 -27.15 5.84 6.68
N SER A 13 -27.11 7.04 6.09
CA SER A 13 -26.88 7.19 4.65
C SER A 13 -25.46 6.79 4.24
N GLU A 14 -25.28 6.56 2.93
CA GLU A 14 -23.98 6.26 2.32
C GLU A 14 -22.94 7.38 2.47
N ILE A 15 -23.37 8.60 2.83
CA ILE A 15 -22.50 9.75 3.06
C ILE A 15 -21.58 9.49 4.25
N PHE A 16 -22.10 8.82 5.30
CA PHE A 16 -21.37 8.61 6.55
C PHE A 16 -20.84 7.19 6.69
N ASN A 17 -21.43 6.24 5.95
CA ASN A 17 -21.15 4.80 6.07
C ASN A 17 -20.42 4.25 4.84
N TYR A 18 -19.58 3.24 5.08
CA TYR A 18 -18.90 2.49 4.03
C TYR A 18 -19.90 1.51 3.41
N THR A 19 -20.00 1.51 2.07
CA THR A 19 -21.01 0.77 1.30
C THR A 19 -20.45 -0.01 0.11
N THR A 20 -19.25 0.31 -0.39
CA THR A 20 -18.65 -0.37 -1.55
C THR A 20 -18.37 -1.85 -1.29
N GLY A 21 -17.93 -2.19 -0.08
CA GLY A 21 -17.56 -3.56 0.27
C GLY A 21 -17.92 -3.95 1.70
N ARG A 22 -17.72 -5.23 1.97
CA ARG A 22 -17.94 -5.91 3.24
C ARG A 22 -16.74 -6.80 3.54
N PHE A 23 -16.62 -7.27 4.77
CA PHE A 23 -15.51 -8.12 5.20
C PHE A 23 -16.10 -9.42 5.74
N LEU A 24 -15.55 -10.57 5.36
CA LEU A 24 -16.05 -11.84 5.90
C LEU A 24 -15.68 -11.99 7.38
N VAL A 25 -14.53 -11.45 7.76
CA VAL A 25 -14.01 -11.42 9.13
C VAL A 25 -14.13 -10.01 9.70
N ASN A 26 -14.68 -9.89 10.90
CA ASN A 26 -14.81 -8.66 11.69
C ASN A 26 -15.47 -7.50 10.97
N ASP A 27 -16.50 -7.79 10.16
CA ASP A 27 -17.21 -6.81 9.33
C ASP A 27 -17.62 -5.55 10.09
N ALA A 28 -18.31 -5.72 11.23
CA ALA A 28 -18.79 -4.60 12.04
C ALA A 28 -17.65 -3.69 12.51
N HIS A 29 -16.50 -4.27 12.85
CA HIS A 29 -15.31 -3.52 13.26
C HIS A 29 -14.73 -2.71 12.09
N HIS A 30 -14.55 -3.35 10.94
CA HIS A 30 -14.03 -2.68 9.75
C HIS A 30 -14.97 -1.57 9.23
N LEU A 31 -16.28 -1.74 9.35
CA LEU A 31 -17.28 -0.72 9.03
C LEU A 31 -17.22 0.45 10.02
N ARG A 32 -17.12 0.18 11.33
CA ARG A 32 -16.96 1.25 12.35
C ARG A 32 -15.71 2.08 12.13
N GLN A 33 -14.59 1.45 11.78
CA GLN A 33 -13.34 2.14 11.48
C GLN A 33 -13.41 3.09 10.26
N ARG A 34 -14.38 2.85 9.35
CA ARG A 34 -14.62 3.64 8.13
C ARG A 34 -15.87 4.51 8.22
N ARG A 35 -16.62 4.40 9.32
CA ARG A 35 -17.76 5.26 9.59
C ARG A 35 -17.26 6.64 10.04
N ARG A 36 -17.75 7.69 9.39
CA ARG A 36 -17.37 9.07 9.70
C ARG A 36 -18.57 9.99 9.55
N VAL A 37 -18.99 10.61 10.66
CA VAL A 37 -19.93 11.73 10.63
C VAL A 37 -19.13 13.02 10.65
N PHE A 38 -19.54 13.97 9.82
CA PHE A 38 -18.95 15.29 9.71
C PHE A 38 -20.05 16.31 9.37
N ASP A 39 -19.76 17.60 9.56
CA ASP A 39 -20.72 18.69 9.38
C ASP A 39 -20.77 19.13 7.91
N ILE A 40 -21.82 18.71 7.19
CA ILE A 40 -22.00 19.02 5.76
C ILE A 40 -22.24 20.52 5.52
N PRO A 41 -23.09 21.23 6.29
CA PRO A 41 -23.25 22.68 6.16
C PRO A 41 -21.94 23.45 6.34
N GLY A 42 -21.10 23.01 7.29
CA GLY A 42 -19.77 23.52 7.55
C GLY A 42 -18.82 23.27 6.38
N LEU A 43 -18.83 22.05 5.82
CA LEU A 43 -18.09 21.73 4.60
C LEU A 43 -18.53 22.62 3.43
N PHE A 44 -19.83 22.89 3.27
CA PHE A 44 -20.34 23.77 2.22
C PHE A 44 -19.85 25.21 2.38
N LYS A 45 -19.77 25.73 3.61
CA LYS A 45 -19.17 27.05 3.89
C LYS A 45 -17.70 27.10 3.50
N LEU A 46 -16.95 26.03 3.79
CA LEU A 46 -15.54 25.91 3.44
C LEU A 46 -15.34 25.85 1.92
N ILE A 47 -16.18 25.07 1.21
CA ILE A 47 -16.19 25.03 -0.26
C ILE A 47 -16.52 26.42 -0.84
N ALA A 48 -17.56 27.07 -0.34
CA ALA A 48 -17.98 28.40 -0.80
C ALA A 48 -16.86 29.43 -0.64
N LYS A 49 -16.14 29.39 0.50
CA LYS A 49 -14.96 30.22 0.74
C LYS A 49 -13.83 29.91 -0.23
N ALA A 50 -13.47 28.63 -0.40
CA ALA A 50 -12.37 28.20 -1.26
C ALA A 50 -12.61 28.53 -2.74
N MET A 51 -13.85 28.40 -3.20
CA MET A 51 -14.25 28.64 -4.58
C MET A 51 -14.72 30.08 -4.85
N ASN A 52 -14.69 30.94 -3.83
CA ASN A 52 -15.20 32.32 -3.89
C ASN A 52 -16.64 32.39 -4.46
N CYS A 53 -17.51 31.50 -3.97
CA CYS A 53 -18.92 31.42 -4.32
C CYS A 53 -19.80 31.44 -3.07
N LYS A 54 -21.11 31.33 -3.23
CA LYS A 54 -22.06 31.19 -2.11
C LYS A 54 -22.51 29.74 -1.94
N THR A 55 -22.93 29.37 -0.74
CA THR A 55 -23.40 28.01 -0.43
C THR A 55 -24.63 27.59 -1.23
N ASP A 56 -25.51 28.53 -1.61
CA ASP A 56 -26.69 28.27 -2.43
C ASP A 56 -26.37 27.99 -3.90
N GLN A 57 -25.13 28.25 -4.33
CA GLN A 57 -24.61 27.89 -5.64
C GLN A 57 -24.12 26.44 -5.71
N ILE A 58 -24.04 25.72 -4.59
CA ILE A 58 -23.77 24.28 -4.59
C ILE A 58 -25.06 23.55 -4.96
N THR A 59 -25.11 22.98 -6.16
CA THR A 59 -26.32 22.38 -6.74
C THR A 59 -26.40 20.87 -6.53
N ASP A 60 -25.26 20.20 -6.43
CA ASP A 60 -25.18 18.75 -6.19
C ASP A 60 -24.05 18.39 -5.22
N PHE A 61 -24.31 17.41 -4.37
CA PHE A 61 -23.33 16.80 -3.47
C PHE A 61 -23.65 15.31 -3.34
N ARG A 62 -22.75 14.47 -3.83
CA ARG A 62 -22.95 13.02 -3.79
C ARG A 62 -21.64 12.30 -3.56
N LYS A 63 -21.73 11.11 -2.98
CA LYS A 63 -20.60 10.19 -2.89
C LYS A 63 -20.19 9.77 -4.30
N LEU A 64 -18.94 10.02 -4.67
CA LEU A 64 -18.38 9.59 -5.94
C LEU A 64 -17.78 8.19 -5.81
N GLY A 65 -17.13 7.93 -4.69
CA GLY A 65 -16.47 6.67 -4.41
C GLY A 65 -15.87 6.66 -3.02
N GLU A 66 -15.24 5.55 -2.68
CA GLU A 66 -14.51 5.38 -1.43
C GLU A 66 -13.46 4.29 -1.58
N GLY A 67 -12.30 4.49 -0.94
CA GLY A 67 -11.20 3.54 -0.90
C GLY A 67 -11.02 2.94 0.49
N GLY A 68 -9.84 2.40 0.76
CA GLY A 68 -9.49 1.82 2.06
C GLY A 68 -9.37 2.85 3.20
N LEU A 69 -8.99 4.09 2.86
CA LEU A 69 -8.58 5.13 3.81
C LEU A 69 -9.42 6.42 3.73
N ASN A 70 -10.15 6.65 2.64
CA ASN A 70 -10.85 7.91 2.39
C ASN A 70 -12.20 7.70 1.69
N ARG A 71 -13.12 8.64 1.94
CA ARG A 71 -14.35 8.81 1.17
C ARG A 71 -14.23 10.03 0.27
N VAL A 72 -14.78 9.93 -0.94
CA VAL A 72 -14.66 10.93 -1.99
C VAL A 72 -16.05 11.40 -2.42
N PHE A 73 -16.28 12.71 -2.36
CA PHE A 73 -17.52 13.35 -2.75
C PHE A 73 -17.31 14.20 -4.00
N LEU A 74 -18.23 14.11 -4.95
CA LEU A 74 -18.33 15.03 -6.07
C LEU A 74 -19.28 16.15 -5.69
N ILE A 75 -18.83 17.39 -5.91
CA ILE A 75 -19.59 18.61 -5.70
C ILE A 75 -19.74 19.31 -7.05
N THR A 76 -20.96 19.72 -7.37
CA THR A 76 -21.25 20.51 -8.58
C THR A 76 -21.79 21.88 -8.18
N LEU A 77 -21.27 22.92 -8.82
CA LEU A 77 -21.74 24.29 -8.69
C LEU A 77 -22.80 24.61 -9.77
N ASP A 78 -23.56 25.69 -9.58
CA ASP A 78 -24.52 26.22 -10.57
C ASP A 78 -23.89 26.62 -11.91
N THR A 79 -22.57 26.82 -11.93
CA THR A 79 -21.76 27.04 -13.13
C THR A 79 -21.38 25.77 -13.88
N GLU A 80 -21.89 24.60 -13.45
CA GLU A 80 -21.46 23.25 -13.88
C GLU A 80 -20.01 22.90 -13.51
N PHE A 81 -19.32 23.78 -12.78
CA PHE A 81 -17.99 23.49 -12.28
C PHE A 81 -18.04 22.38 -11.23
N GLN A 82 -17.14 21.41 -11.36
CA GLN A 82 -17.08 20.24 -10.49
C GLN A 82 -15.77 20.19 -9.71
N LEU A 83 -15.87 19.82 -8.43
CA LEU A 83 -14.74 19.59 -7.55
C LEU A 83 -14.95 18.36 -6.68
N ILE A 84 -13.85 17.88 -6.10
CA ILE A 84 -13.82 16.77 -5.18
C ILE A 84 -13.61 17.27 -3.75
N ALA A 85 -14.35 16.70 -2.80
CA ALA A 85 -14.00 16.71 -1.39
C ALA A 85 -13.60 15.30 -0.96
N ARG A 86 -12.36 15.14 -0.50
CA ARG A 86 -11.84 13.88 0.06
C ARG A 86 -11.80 13.99 1.58
N VAL A 87 -12.41 13.02 2.25
CA VAL A 87 -12.53 12.97 3.72
C VAL A 87 -11.89 11.68 4.24
N PRO A 88 -10.82 11.76 5.05
CA PRO A 88 -10.14 10.59 5.60
C PRO A 88 -10.94 9.91 6.71
N TYR A 89 -10.84 8.58 6.74
CA TYR A 89 -11.46 7.76 7.78
C TYR A 89 -10.77 7.89 9.13
N PRO A 90 -11.49 7.60 10.24
CA PRO A 90 -10.89 7.55 11.56
C PRO A 90 -9.64 6.67 11.66
N ARG A 91 -9.57 5.56 10.91
CA ARG A 91 -8.46 4.59 10.89
C ARG A 91 -7.12 5.16 10.40
N VAL A 92 -7.12 6.24 9.62
CA VAL A 92 -5.86 6.82 9.09
C VAL A 92 -5.00 7.30 10.25
N THR A 93 -3.75 6.83 10.31
CA THR A 93 -2.75 7.24 11.31
C THR A 93 -1.38 7.48 10.68
N PRO A 94 -0.64 8.54 11.08
CA PRO A 94 -1.06 9.67 11.90
C PRO A 94 -1.80 10.69 11.03
N LYS A 95 -3.13 10.81 11.23
CA LYS A 95 -4.04 11.48 10.29
C LYS A 95 -3.62 12.88 9.85
N ALA A 96 -3.22 13.73 10.79
CA ALA A 96 -2.90 15.12 10.49
C ALA A 96 -1.64 15.22 9.60
N TYR A 97 -0.59 14.46 9.91
CA TYR A 97 0.60 14.40 9.06
C TYR A 97 0.29 13.81 7.69
N VAL A 98 -0.55 12.77 7.62
CA VAL A 98 -0.94 12.15 6.35
C VAL A 98 -1.63 13.15 5.43
N VAL A 99 -2.60 13.93 5.93
CA VAL A 99 -3.28 14.96 5.12
C VAL A 99 -2.30 16.08 4.72
N ALA A 100 -1.49 16.59 5.66
CA ALA A 100 -0.53 17.65 5.38
C ALA A 100 0.51 17.23 4.33
N SER A 101 1.03 16.00 4.44
CA SER A 101 2.04 15.48 3.52
C SER A 101 1.46 15.12 2.16
N GLU A 102 0.25 14.55 2.11
CA GLU A 102 -0.42 14.23 0.84
C GLU A 102 -0.60 15.49 -0.01
N VAL A 103 -1.11 16.57 0.58
CA VAL A 103 -1.32 17.83 -0.12
C VAL A 103 0.00 18.46 -0.57
N ALA A 104 1.03 18.48 0.29
CA ALA A 104 2.33 19.02 -0.06
C ALA A 104 3.01 18.22 -1.18
N THR A 105 2.91 16.88 -1.15
CA THR A 105 3.42 16.00 -2.19
C THR A 105 2.71 16.26 -3.52
N MET A 106 1.38 16.36 -3.52
CA MET A 106 0.60 16.63 -4.72
C MET A 106 0.99 17.97 -5.36
N ASP A 107 1.03 19.05 -4.57
CA ASP A 107 1.37 20.38 -5.06
C ASP A 107 2.84 20.43 -5.54
N PHE A 108 3.77 19.78 -4.83
CA PHE A 108 5.18 19.69 -5.24
C PHE A 108 5.33 18.96 -6.58
N LEU A 109 4.76 17.77 -6.72
CA LEU A 109 4.88 16.97 -7.93
C LEU A 109 4.14 17.61 -9.12
N ARG A 110 2.98 18.24 -8.89
CA ARG A 110 2.29 19.03 -9.92
C ARG A 110 3.16 20.20 -10.38
N SER A 111 3.91 20.85 -9.48
CA SER A 111 4.86 21.92 -9.87
C SER A 111 6.00 21.44 -10.77
N LYS A 112 6.30 20.14 -10.77
CA LYS A 112 7.25 19.50 -11.68
C LYS A 112 6.62 19.03 -13.01
N GLY A 113 5.36 19.39 -13.26
CA GLY A 113 4.65 19.12 -14.51
C GLY A 113 3.92 17.78 -14.56
N LEU A 114 3.82 17.06 -13.44
CA LEU A 114 3.12 15.78 -13.39
C LEU A 114 1.59 15.97 -13.40
N PRO A 115 0.83 15.06 -14.05
CA PRO A 115 -0.62 15.09 -14.12
C PRO A 115 -1.22 14.66 -12.77
N ILE A 116 -1.29 15.61 -11.83
CA ILE A 116 -1.80 15.40 -10.47
C ILE A 116 -2.87 16.45 -10.22
N PRO A 117 -4.04 16.13 -9.63
CA PRO A 117 -5.12 17.11 -9.49
C PRO A 117 -4.72 18.29 -8.61
N LYS A 118 -5.18 19.50 -8.97
CA LYS A 118 -4.90 20.72 -8.20
C LYS A 118 -5.63 20.69 -6.85
N VAL A 119 -4.93 20.97 -5.76
CA VAL A 119 -5.56 21.20 -4.45
C VAL A 119 -6.01 22.66 -4.32
N TYR A 120 -7.29 22.86 -4.02
CA TYR A 120 -7.89 24.16 -3.80
C TYR A 120 -7.76 24.62 -2.34
N GLU A 121 -8.10 23.74 -1.40
CA GLU A 121 -8.12 24.03 0.04
C GLU A 121 -8.02 22.71 0.82
N TYR A 122 -7.50 22.71 2.03
CA TYR A 122 -7.44 21.51 2.87
C TYR A 122 -7.40 21.90 4.35
N SER A 123 -7.69 20.93 5.21
CA SER A 123 -7.44 21.04 6.64
C SER A 123 -6.99 19.69 7.17
N PHE A 124 -5.79 19.63 7.76
CA PHE A 124 -5.29 18.45 8.47
C PHE A 124 -5.78 18.37 9.92
N SER A 125 -6.50 19.39 10.40
CA SER A 125 -7.13 19.42 11.72
C SER A 125 -8.64 19.29 11.59
N SER A 126 -9.29 18.57 12.49
CA SER A 126 -10.75 18.53 12.63
C SER A 126 -11.33 19.77 13.32
N ASN A 127 -10.48 20.68 13.83
CA ASN A 127 -10.91 21.96 14.40
C ASN A 127 -11.25 22.98 13.30
N ASN A 128 -12.26 22.67 12.50
CA ASN A 128 -12.81 23.52 11.46
C ASN A 128 -14.34 23.40 11.44
N GLU A 129 -15.00 24.09 10.49
CA GLU A 129 -16.44 24.11 10.33
C GLU A 129 -17.03 22.73 9.96
N ALA A 130 -16.32 21.92 9.16
CA ALA A 130 -16.75 20.57 8.77
C ALA A 130 -16.54 19.52 9.88
N LYS A 131 -15.83 19.83 10.97
CA LYS A 131 -15.53 18.90 12.08
C LYS A 131 -14.77 17.63 11.66
N THR A 132 -14.06 17.71 10.54
CA THR A 132 -13.22 16.64 10.02
C THR A 132 -12.07 17.23 9.22
N GLU A 133 -10.98 16.50 9.12
CA GLU A 133 -9.96 16.76 8.12
C GLU A 133 -10.55 16.58 6.72
N TYR A 134 -10.06 17.34 5.73
CA TYR A 134 -10.52 17.24 4.34
C TYR A 134 -9.48 17.77 3.36
N ILE A 135 -9.63 17.37 2.10
CA ILE A 135 -8.93 17.96 0.95
C ILE A 135 -9.99 18.32 -0.11
N LEU A 136 -10.05 19.59 -0.50
CA LEU A 136 -10.81 20.07 -1.66
C LEU A 136 -9.88 20.16 -2.87
N MET A 137 -10.22 19.47 -3.95
CA MET A 137 -9.33 19.31 -5.09
C MET A 137 -10.08 19.23 -6.41
N GLU A 138 -9.33 19.39 -7.50
CA GLU A 138 -9.80 19.28 -8.87
C GLU A 138 -10.46 17.93 -9.14
N TYR A 139 -11.63 17.97 -9.78
CA TYR A 139 -12.23 16.79 -10.38
C TYR A 139 -11.67 16.59 -11.79
N VAL A 140 -10.88 15.53 -11.99
CA VAL A 140 -10.36 15.18 -13.31
C VAL A 140 -11.37 14.30 -14.03
N LYS A 141 -12.05 14.88 -15.03
CA LYS A 141 -13.00 14.16 -15.87
C LYS A 141 -12.25 13.20 -16.80
N GLY A 142 -12.49 11.90 -16.63
CA GLY A 142 -11.90 10.84 -17.44
C GLY A 142 -12.42 9.46 -17.06
N THR A 143 -12.01 8.45 -17.80
CA THR A 143 -12.32 7.04 -17.53
C THR A 143 -11.34 6.50 -16.50
N ASP A 144 -11.82 5.65 -15.59
CA ASP A 144 -10.97 4.91 -14.67
C ASP A 144 -10.25 3.81 -15.44
N LEU A 145 -8.92 3.72 -15.34
CA LEU A 145 -8.17 2.72 -16.11
C LEU A 145 -8.64 1.30 -15.78
N SER A 146 -9.02 1.03 -14.52
CA SER A 146 -9.60 -0.25 -14.09
C SER A 146 -10.80 -0.73 -14.94
N GLN A 147 -11.60 0.19 -15.49
CA GLN A 147 -12.79 -0.14 -16.26
C GLN A 147 -12.48 -0.65 -17.67
N ILE A 148 -11.30 -0.30 -18.20
CA ILE A 148 -10.89 -0.66 -19.55
C ILE A 148 -9.65 -1.54 -19.58
N TRP A 149 -8.99 -1.76 -18.43
CA TRP A 149 -7.72 -2.47 -18.29
C TRP A 149 -7.67 -3.82 -19.03
N PHE A 150 -8.68 -4.66 -18.84
CA PHE A 150 -8.76 -5.98 -19.47
C PHE A 150 -9.17 -5.95 -20.94
N ASN A 151 -9.55 -4.78 -21.47
CA ASN A 151 -10.00 -4.58 -22.85
C ASN A 151 -8.99 -3.81 -23.71
N LEU A 152 -7.88 -3.36 -23.12
CA LEU A 152 -6.84 -2.61 -23.84
C LEU A 152 -6.25 -3.45 -24.97
N GLN A 153 -6.11 -2.82 -26.14
CA GLN A 153 -5.40 -3.39 -27.27
C GLN A 153 -3.89 -3.23 -27.11
N GLU A 154 -3.09 -3.96 -27.89
CA GLU A 154 -1.62 -3.97 -27.77
C GLU A 154 -1.02 -2.56 -27.96
N ASP A 155 -1.49 -1.78 -28.93
CA ASP A 155 -1.04 -0.42 -29.17
C ASP A 155 -1.40 0.53 -28.02
N GLU A 156 -2.55 0.32 -27.39
CA GLU A 156 -2.97 1.05 -26.19
C GLU A 156 -2.10 0.68 -24.98
N ILE A 157 -1.76 -0.60 -24.81
CA ILE A 157 -0.83 -1.07 -23.77
C ILE A 157 0.53 -0.42 -23.96
N VAL A 158 1.08 -0.41 -25.18
CA VAL A 158 2.37 0.23 -25.51
C VAL A 158 2.32 1.71 -25.13
N SER A 159 1.30 2.43 -25.61
CA SER A 159 1.10 3.85 -25.31
C SER A 159 1.01 4.13 -23.80
N LEU A 160 0.29 3.28 -23.06
CA LEU A 160 0.15 3.41 -21.62
C LEU A 160 1.48 3.19 -20.89
N MET A 161 2.23 2.15 -21.26
CA MET A 161 3.53 1.85 -20.65
C MET A 161 4.56 2.94 -20.94
N ASP A 162 4.55 3.52 -22.14
CA ASP A 162 5.40 4.67 -22.48
C ASP A 162 5.07 5.89 -21.61
N GLN A 163 3.78 6.19 -21.43
CA GLN A 163 3.34 7.30 -20.58
C GLN A 163 3.69 7.08 -19.11
N LEU A 164 3.50 5.87 -18.58
CA LEU A 164 3.87 5.52 -17.21
C LEU A 164 5.39 5.59 -16.99
N ALA A 165 6.19 5.10 -17.94
CA ALA A 165 7.64 5.17 -17.85
C ALA A 165 8.14 6.62 -17.83
N ASN A 166 7.56 7.50 -18.66
CA ASN A 166 7.88 8.94 -18.65
C ASN A 166 7.44 9.63 -17.35
N PHE A 167 6.27 9.26 -16.82
CA PHE A 167 5.77 9.74 -15.53
C PHE A 167 6.72 9.37 -14.39
N GLU A 168 7.12 8.10 -14.29
CA GLU A 168 8.09 7.64 -13.30
C GLU A 168 9.48 8.25 -13.52
N SER A 169 9.88 8.48 -14.77
CA SER A 169 11.16 9.13 -15.11
C SER A 169 11.24 10.53 -14.53
N THR A 170 10.16 11.30 -14.68
CA THR A 170 10.06 12.66 -14.13
C THR A 170 10.15 12.64 -12.61
N MET A 171 9.43 11.74 -11.92
CA MET A 171 9.51 11.62 -10.45
C MET A 171 10.90 11.23 -9.96
N MET A 172 11.50 10.21 -10.57
CA MET A 172 12.78 9.66 -10.13
C MET A 172 13.99 10.53 -10.51
N SER A 173 13.81 11.51 -11.41
CA SER A 173 14.84 12.50 -11.75
C SER A 173 14.91 13.66 -10.75
N ILE A 174 13.95 13.76 -9.81
CA ILE A 174 13.97 14.80 -8.77
C ILE A 174 15.02 14.43 -7.74
N SER A 175 15.95 15.35 -7.47
CA SER A 175 16.93 15.21 -6.40
C SER A 175 16.33 15.62 -5.06
N PHE A 176 16.57 14.81 -4.04
CA PHE A 176 16.14 15.08 -2.67
C PHE A 176 17.35 15.12 -1.73
N PRO A 177 17.43 16.10 -0.82
CA PRO A 177 18.52 16.22 0.15
C PRO A 177 18.45 15.18 1.28
N ALA A 178 17.27 14.58 1.48
CA ALA A 178 17.00 13.61 2.54
C ALA A 178 15.82 12.71 2.16
N GLY A 179 15.73 11.55 2.81
CA GLY A 179 14.56 10.67 2.76
C GLY A 179 13.52 11.01 3.81
N GLY A 180 12.27 10.61 3.60
CA GLY A 180 11.14 10.93 4.49
C GLY A 180 9.87 11.21 3.69
N SER A 181 8.96 12.03 4.21
CA SER A 181 7.78 12.47 3.45
C SER A 181 7.82 13.98 3.20
N ILE A 182 7.17 14.46 2.14
CA ILE A 182 7.18 15.87 1.74
C ILE A 182 6.08 16.62 2.52
N TYR A 183 6.40 17.81 3.05
CA TYR A 183 5.46 18.70 3.75
C TYR A 183 5.62 20.14 3.30
N TYR A 184 4.58 20.94 3.54
CA TYR A 184 4.78 22.38 3.69
C TYR A 184 5.48 22.65 5.02
N ALA A 185 6.55 23.46 5.00
CA ALA A 185 7.33 23.76 6.20
C ALA A 185 6.48 24.37 7.32
N ARG A 186 5.49 25.19 6.98
CA ARG A 186 4.55 25.76 7.95
C ARG A 186 3.67 24.70 8.64
N ASP A 187 3.25 23.68 7.90
CA ASP A 187 2.34 22.65 8.41
C ASP A 187 3.14 21.71 9.34
N LEU A 188 4.36 21.35 8.93
CA LEU A 188 5.26 20.57 9.78
C LEU A 188 5.60 21.31 11.08
N MET A 189 5.90 22.61 11.00
CA MET A 189 6.13 23.46 12.17
C MET A 189 4.91 23.50 13.11
N GLU A 190 3.68 23.57 12.57
CA GLU A 190 2.47 23.51 13.39
C GLU A 190 2.26 22.14 14.04
N LEU A 191 2.59 21.05 13.33
CA LEU A 191 2.37 19.68 13.79
C LEU A 191 3.38 19.20 14.84
N SER A 192 4.67 19.49 14.65
CA SER A 192 5.76 18.99 15.51
C SER A 192 6.67 20.07 16.09
N GLY A 193 6.58 21.32 15.64
CA GLY A 193 7.60 22.34 15.94
C GLY A 193 8.92 22.13 15.21
N ASP A 194 8.94 21.28 14.18
CA ASP A 194 10.13 20.98 13.36
C ASP A 194 10.07 21.76 12.04
N GLU A 195 11.21 22.28 11.59
CA GLU A 195 11.34 22.98 10.29
C GLU A 195 11.52 22.00 9.12
N GLY A 196 11.90 20.75 9.41
CA GLY A 196 12.26 19.75 8.41
C GLY A 196 13.51 20.13 7.62
N ILE A 197 13.83 19.35 6.59
CA ILE A 197 14.94 19.63 5.67
C ILE A 197 14.38 20.29 4.40
N PRO A 198 14.70 21.56 4.08
CA PRO A 198 14.17 22.25 2.92
C PRO A 198 14.49 21.52 1.60
N LEU A 199 13.52 21.47 0.67
CA LEU A 199 13.73 20.86 -0.66
C LEU A 199 14.43 21.76 -1.68
N ASP A 200 14.35 23.09 -1.52
CA ASP A 200 15.00 24.07 -2.38
C ASP A 200 15.46 25.29 -1.54
N GLU A 201 16.68 25.77 -1.78
CA GLU A 201 17.17 27.06 -1.23
C GLU A 201 16.65 28.27 -2.05
N GLN A 202 16.22 28.06 -3.29
CA GLN A 202 15.82 29.11 -4.25
C GLN A 202 14.39 28.89 -4.76
N ALA A 203 13.39 29.03 -3.88
CA ALA A 203 12.03 29.22 -4.37
C ALA A 203 11.88 30.68 -4.85
N ASP A 204 11.62 30.83 -6.14
CA ASP A 204 11.25 32.10 -6.75
C ASP A 204 10.07 32.72 -6.00
N SER A 205 10.03 34.04 -5.95
CA SER A 205 9.12 34.86 -5.13
C SER A 205 7.61 34.64 -5.33
N SER A 206 7.20 33.71 -6.20
CA SER A 206 5.80 33.29 -6.45
C SER A 206 5.34 32.09 -5.60
N ALA A 207 6.23 31.35 -4.92
CA ALA A 207 5.86 30.28 -3.99
C ALA A 207 5.37 30.79 -2.61
N LEU A 208 5.29 32.11 -2.44
CA LEU A 208 5.07 32.78 -1.15
C LEU A 208 3.68 32.58 -0.53
N GLU A 209 2.65 32.11 -1.26
CA GLU A 209 1.31 31.94 -0.69
C GLU A 209 1.10 30.58 0.01
N LYS A 210 1.73 29.50 -0.46
CA LYS A 210 1.58 28.14 0.12
C LYS A 210 2.76 27.67 0.99
N GLY A 211 3.88 28.38 0.96
CA GLY A 211 5.05 28.09 1.80
C GLY A 211 6.08 27.17 1.12
N ARG A 212 7.29 27.13 1.68
CA ARG A 212 8.40 26.29 1.20
C ARG A 212 8.13 24.81 1.48
N PHE A 213 8.55 23.94 0.58
CA PHE A 213 8.50 22.49 0.80
C PHE A 213 9.72 22.01 1.61
N CYS A 214 9.51 20.98 2.43
CA CYS A 214 10.55 20.33 3.22
C CYS A 214 10.32 18.82 3.28
N ILE A 215 11.36 18.07 3.62
CA ILE A 215 11.28 16.68 4.05
C ILE A 215 11.09 16.66 5.56
N GLY A 216 10.07 15.93 6.00
CA GLY A 216 9.77 15.64 7.39
C GLY A 216 9.78 14.14 7.67
N PRO A 217 9.15 13.70 8.77
CA PRO A 217 9.01 12.29 9.12
C PRO A 217 8.34 11.47 8.01
N ASP A 218 8.87 10.28 7.77
CA ASP A 218 8.37 9.24 6.88
C ASP A 218 7.01 8.70 7.36
N LEU A 219 6.01 8.73 6.48
CA LEU A 219 4.65 8.28 6.76
C LEU A 219 4.33 6.87 6.26
N SER A 220 5.34 6.07 5.91
CA SER A 220 5.17 4.66 5.59
C SER A 220 4.39 3.95 6.70
N ILE A 221 3.29 3.28 6.31
CA ILE A 221 2.31 2.67 7.24
C ILE A 221 2.97 1.83 8.35
N PRO A 222 3.97 0.96 8.08
CA PRO A 222 4.58 0.13 9.12
C PRO A 222 5.24 0.91 10.26
N LEU A 223 5.57 2.20 10.09
CA LEU A 223 6.19 3.04 11.13
C LEU A 223 5.19 3.61 12.13
N TRP A 224 3.89 3.59 11.80
CA TRP A 224 2.85 4.30 12.55
C TRP A 224 1.68 3.43 12.96
N TYR A 225 1.40 2.35 12.22
CA TYR A 225 0.19 1.56 12.43
C TYR A 225 0.02 1.06 13.88
N GLY A 226 -1.19 1.24 14.41
CA GLY A 226 -1.56 0.80 15.75
C GLY A 226 -0.81 1.55 16.85
N ARG A 227 -0.34 0.86 17.89
CA ARG A 227 0.32 1.49 19.03
C ARG A 227 1.72 2.02 18.71
N ARG A 228 2.21 1.79 17.49
CA ARG A 228 3.48 2.36 17.00
C ARG A 228 3.42 3.89 16.90
N GLU A 229 2.24 4.48 16.66
CA GLU A 229 2.06 5.93 16.70
C GLU A 229 2.40 6.54 18.08
N GLN A 230 2.30 5.76 19.16
CA GLN A 230 2.52 6.20 20.55
C GLN A 230 4.00 6.17 20.96
N LEU A 231 4.88 5.73 20.06
CA LEU A 231 6.31 5.64 20.29
C LEU A 231 6.99 6.95 19.91
N ASP A 232 7.80 7.48 20.83
CA ASP A 232 8.74 8.56 20.57
C ASP A 232 10.04 7.98 19.99
N VAL A 233 10.03 7.73 18.69
CA VAL A 233 11.16 7.18 17.93
C VAL A 233 11.41 8.00 16.68
N PHE A 234 12.66 8.05 16.27
CA PHE A 234 13.06 8.69 15.02
C PHE A 234 12.39 8.02 13.81
N ARG A 235 11.83 8.83 12.91
CA ARG A 235 11.13 8.40 11.68
C ARG A 235 11.60 9.21 10.46
N GLY A 236 12.84 9.69 10.49
CA GLY A 236 13.35 10.67 9.54
C GLY A 236 13.09 12.12 9.98
N PRO A 237 13.51 13.11 9.17
CA PRO A 237 14.16 12.99 7.86
C PRO A 237 15.46 12.18 7.87
N TYR A 238 15.72 11.37 6.84
CA TYR A 238 16.88 10.49 6.73
C TYR A 238 18.02 11.15 5.95
N GLU A 239 19.21 11.22 6.54
CA GLU A 239 20.40 11.77 5.87
C GLU A 239 21.04 10.78 4.89
N ASP A 240 20.86 9.47 5.12
CA ASP A 240 21.48 8.41 4.31
C ASP A 240 20.62 7.14 4.22
N ALA A 241 20.96 6.28 3.25
CA ALA A 241 20.30 5.00 3.01
C ALA A 241 20.39 4.04 4.22
N LYS A 242 21.49 4.10 4.97
CA LYS A 242 21.68 3.28 6.18
C LYS A 242 20.63 3.61 7.24
N SER A 243 20.35 4.88 7.43
CA SER A 243 19.36 5.39 8.37
C SER A 243 17.96 4.90 8.00
N VAL A 244 17.63 4.88 6.70
CA VAL A 244 16.38 4.26 6.21
C VAL A 244 16.30 2.80 6.61
N LEU A 245 17.33 2.01 6.27
CA LEU A 245 17.33 0.56 6.49
C LEU A 245 17.14 0.17 7.96
N VAL A 246 17.71 0.92 8.90
CA VAL A 246 17.65 0.57 10.33
C VAL A 246 16.42 1.11 11.06
N THR A 247 15.70 2.09 10.48
CA THR A 247 14.61 2.79 11.19
C THR A 247 13.45 1.87 11.54
N GLY A 248 12.98 1.08 10.57
CA GLY A 248 11.90 0.11 10.81
C GLY A 248 12.22 -0.90 11.91
N ALA A 249 13.43 -1.46 11.90
CA ALA A 249 13.87 -2.43 12.90
C ALA A 249 14.03 -1.80 14.30
N LYS A 250 14.58 -0.58 14.39
CA LYS A 250 14.68 0.15 15.67
C LYS A 250 13.30 0.47 16.24
N LYS A 251 12.36 0.85 15.37
CA LYS A 251 10.96 1.10 15.72
C LYS A 251 10.29 -0.17 16.26
N GLU A 252 10.49 -1.33 15.65
CA GLU A 252 9.95 -2.58 16.19
C GLU A 252 10.60 -2.98 17.51
N LEU A 253 11.91 -2.81 17.68
CA LEU A 253 12.56 -3.07 18.97
C LEU A 253 11.95 -2.20 20.08
N ALA A 254 11.69 -0.92 19.81
CA ALA A 254 11.03 -0.03 20.77
C ALA A 254 9.58 -0.44 21.04
N TYR A 255 8.84 -0.90 20.02
CA TYR A 255 7.50 -1.46 20.20
C TYR A 255 7.53 -2.69 21.12
N LEU A 256 8.45 -3.62 20.87
CA LEU A 256 8.55 -4.88 21.62
C LEU A 256 9.00 -4.67 23.06
N ASP A 257 9.89 -3.71 23.31
CA ASP A 257 10.29 -3.33 24.67
C ASP A 257 9.12 -2.81 25.51
N ARG A 258 8.26 -1.97 24.89
CA ARG A 258 7.14 -1.32 25.59
C ARG A 258 5.85 -2.12 25.62
N PHE A 259 5.55 -2.84 24.54
CA PHE A 259 4.25 -3.47 24.28
C PHE A 259 4.34 -4.94 23.86
N GLY A 260 5.55 -5.49 23.71
CA GLY A 260 5.76 -6.87 23.27
C GLY A 260 5.11 -7.87 24.20
N ALA A 261 4.35 -8.80 23.63
CA ALA A 261 3.69 -9.87 24.35
C ALA A 261 3.70 -11.15 23.51
N PRO A 262 3.68 -12.35 24.15
CA PRO A 262 3.50 -13.59 23.42
C PRO A 262 2.15 -13.67 22.72
N ARG A 263 2.14 -14.06 21.45
CA ARG A 263 0.94 -14.09 20.59
C ARG A 263 0.96 -15.34 19.70
N VAL A 264 -0.22 -15.86 19.38
CA VAL A 264 -0.31 -16.84 18.29
C VAL A 264 -0.06 -16.13 16.95
N PRO A 265 0.36 -16.83 15.89
CA PRO A 265 0.44 -16.24 14.57
C PRO A 265 -0.89 -15.61 14.15
N TYR A 266 -0.85 -14.38 13.63
CA TYR A 266 -2.03 -13.66 13.15
C TYR A 266 -2.75 -14.43 12.05
N GLN A 267 -1.99 -14.93 11.06
CA GLN A 267 -2.53 -15.76 9.99
C GLN A 267 -2.93 -17.14 10.53
N ARG A 268 -4.25 -17.41 10.57
CA ARG A 268 -4.81 -18.61 11.20
C ARG A 268 -4.32 -19.93 10.59
N PHE A 269 -4.15 -19.99 9.26
CA PHE A 269 -3.59 -21.16 8.57
C PHE A 269 -2.15 -21.49 9.00
N ARG A 270 -1.38 -20.49 9.45
CA ARG A 270 0.00 -20.70 9.90
C ARG A 270 0.06 -21.30 11.31
N ARG A 271 -0.98 -21.18 12.13
CA ARG A 271 -0.97 -21.57 13.57
C ARG A 271 -0.66 -23.04 13.80
N GLU A 272 -1.07 -23.95 12.90
CA GLU A 272 -0.78 -25.38 13.00
C GLU A 272 0.73 -25.67 13.08
N TYR A 273 1.53 -24.96 12.27
CA TYR A 273 2.99 -25.13 12.22
C TYR A 273 3.70 -24.61 13.49
N TYR A 274 2.99 -23.82 14.29
CA TYR A 274 3.39 -23.37 15.61
C TYR A 274 2.64 -24.09 16.73
N LYS A 275 1.95 -25.20 16.41
CA LYS A 275 1.15 -26.01 17.35
C LYS A 275 0.11 -25.20 18.11
N TYR A 276 -0.39 -24.12 17.50
CA TYR A 276 -1.34 -23.18 18.09
C TYR A 276 -0.82 -22.51 19.38
N GLU A 277 0.49 -22.54 19.62
CA GLU A 277 1.12 -21.96 20.79
C GLU A 277 1.43 -20.46 20.59
N LYS A 278 1.43 -19.71 21.70
CA LYS A 278 1.88 -18.31 21.69
C LYS A 278 3.39 -18.26 21.50
N GLN A 279 3.82 -17.55 20.47
CA GLN A 279 5.23 -17.30 20.18
C GLN A 279 5.73 -16.13 21.00
N THR A 280 6.93 -16.25 21.57
CA THR A 280 7.55 -15.20 22.37
C THR A 280 8.27 -14.17 21.49
N PRO A 281 8.20 -12.86 21.79
CA PRO A 281 8.89 -11.86 20.98
C PRO A 281 10.42 -11.93 21.00
N SER A 282 11.02 -12.69 21.92
CA SER A 282 12.48 -12.76 22.11
C SER A 282 13.23 -13.18 20.85
N ASP A 283 12.68 -14.13 20.09
CA ASP A 283 13.32 -14.59 18.84
C ASP A 283 13.26 -13.51 17.77
N HIS A 284 12.15 -12.77 17.71
CA HIS A 284 12.04 -11.63 16.81
C HIS A 284 13.00 -10.50 17.21
N VAL A 285 13.12 -10.18 18.50
CA VAL A 285 14.12 -9.23 19.02
C VAL A 285 15.55 -9.65 18.64
N LYS A 286 15.89 -10.94 18.79
CA LYS A 286 17.18 -11.50 18.38
C LYS A 286 17.41 -11.29 16.87
N ASN A 287 16.41 -11.60 16.05
CA ASN A 287 16.49 -11.45 14.59
C ASN A 287 16.59 -9.99 14.14
N LEU A 288 15.86 -9.06 14.76
CA LEU A 288 16.02 -7.63 14.55
C LEU A 288 17.45 -7.17 14.92
N GLY A 289 18.01 -7.69 16.02
CA GLY A 289 19.41 -7.45 16.39
C GLY A 289 20.42 -8.02 15.39
N HIS A 290 20.13 -9.16 14.77
CA HIS A 290 20.92 -9.70 13.66
C HIS A 290 20.83 -8.79 12.43
N TYR A 291 19.62 -8.39 12.05
CA TYR A 291 19.38 -7.47 10.95
C TYR A 291 20.14 -6.15 11.13
N LEU A 292 20.07 -5.52 12.30
CA LEU A 292 20.76 -4.24 12.56
C LEU A 292 22.28 -4.32 12.39
N ARG A 293 22.89 -5.49 12.64
CA ARG A 293 24.33 -5.72 12.40
C ARG A 293 24.67 -5.92 10.93
N LEU A 294 23.73 -6.43 10.13
CA LEU A 294 23.91 -6.75 8.72
C LEU A 294 23.43 -5.63 7.78
N ALA A 295 22.49 -4.79 8.23
CA ALA A 295 21.86 -3.72 7.47
C ALA A 295 22.85 -2.76 6.78
N PRO A 296 24.00 -2.37 7.39
CA PRO A 296 24.99 -1.53 6.69
C PRO A 296 25.49 -2.15 5.38
N SER A 297 25.64 -3.47 5.30
CA SER A 297 26.10 -4.19 4.10
C SER A 297 25.00 -4.42 3.07
N LEU A 298 23.76 -4.00 3.35
CA LEU A 298 22.69 -4.00 2.36
C LEU A 298 22.68 -2.72 1.53
N VAL A 299 23.38 -1.65 1.96
CA VAL A 299 23.51 -0.42 1.17
C VAL A 299 24.33 -0.73 -0.09
N PRO A 300 23.82 -0.41 -1.30
CA PRO A 300 24.59 -0.59 -2.53
C PRO A 300 25.83 0.32 -2.56
N ASP A 301 26.94 -0.20 -3.09
CA ASP A 301 28.17 0.58 -3.36
C ASP A 301 27.96 1.66 -4.45
N ASP A 302 26.89 1.54 -5.23
CA ASP A 302 26.53 2.48 -6.29
C ASP A 302 25.70 3.63 -5.72
N ASP A 303 26.29 4.83 -5.66
CA ASP A 303 25.66 6.05 -5.18
C ASP A 303 24.34 6.37 -5.91
N ALA A 304 24.21 5.99 -7.19
CA ALA A 304 22.98 6.21 -7.94
C ALA A 304 21.81 5.36 -7.40
N LEU A 305 22.10 4.15 -6.89
CA LEU A 305 21.11 3.29 -6.25
C LEU A 305 20.73 3.77 -4.84
N SER A 306 21.67 4.42 -4.15
CA SER A 306 21.46 4.98 -2.82
C SER A 306 20.81 6.37 -2.83
N ALA A 307 20.76 7.04 -4.00
CA ALA A 307 20.13 8.33 -4.16
C ALA A 307 18.63 8.29 -3.80
N PHE A 308 18.18 9.31 -3.08
CA PHE A 308 16.79 9.48 -2.69
C PHE A 308 15.92 9.85 -3.89
N CYS A 309 14.83 9.12 -4.10
CA CYS A 309 13.82 9.40 -5.11
C CYS A 309 12.42 9.20 -4.55
N ILE A 310 11.42 9.75 -5.23
CA ILE A 310 10.01 9.54 -4.91
C ILE A 310 9.37 8.62 -5.95
N ARG A 311 8.42 7.81 -5.50
CA ARG A 311 7.54 7.03 -6.35
C ARG A 311 6.12 7.09 -5.80
N HIS A 312 5.16 6.84 -6.68
CA HIS A 312 3.78 6.65 -6.27
C HIS A 312 3.65 5.49 -5.25
N PRO A 313 3.00 5.69 -4.09
CA PRO A 313 2.95 4.71 -3.01
C PRO A 313 2.05 3.51 -3.31
N ASP A 314 0.99 3.72 -4.10
CA ASP A 314 -0.02 2.70 -4.43
C ASP A 314 -0.41 2.76 -5.92
N LEU A 315 0.55 2.51 -6.81
CA LEU A 315 0.30 2.60 -8.26
C LEU A 315 -0.53 1.39 -8.71
N THR A 316 -1.82 1.63 -8.97
CA THR A 316 -2.77 0.64 -9.48
C THR A 316 -3.64 1.26 -10.57
N GLU A 317 -4.33 0.41 -11.33
CA GLU A 317 -5.28 0.81 -12.36
C GLU A 317 -6.45 1.65 -11.81
N ASN A 318 -6.80 1.51 -10.53
CA ASN A 318 -7.85 2.33 -9.89
C ASN A 318 -7.42 3.78 -9.62
N ASN A 319 -6.10 4.01 -9.59
CA ASN A 319 -5.50 5.31 -9.27
C ASN A 319 -5.08 6.07 -10.54
N ILE A 320 -5.39 5.57 -11.74
CA ILE A 320 -5.06 6.21 -13.01
C ILE A 320 -6.34 6.61 -13.75
N ARG A 321 -6.44 7.90 -14.09
CA ARG A 321 -7.50 8.45 -14.94
C ARG A 321 -6.99 8.65 -16.36
N VAL A 322 -7.75 8.20 -17.34
CA VAL A 322 -7.38 8.26 -18.76
C VAL A 322 -8.47 8.92 -19.62
N SER A 323 -8.06 9.51 -20.74
CA SER A 323 -8.94 9.84 -21.86
C SER A 323 -8.93 8.67 -22.85
N THR A 324 -10.08 8.38 -23.43
CA THR A 324 -10.29 7.41 -24.52
C THR A 324 -10.91 8.10 -25.75
N ASP A 325 -10.65 9.40 -25.92
CA ASP A 325 -11.19 10.18 -27.02
C ASP A 325 -10.49 9.84 -28.35
N SER A 326 -10.86 10.51 -29.45
CA SER A 326 -10.29 10.26 -30.78
C SER A 326 -8.78 10.49 -30.90
N GLY A 327 -8.13 11.07 -29.89
CA GLY A 327 -6.68 11.23 -29.79
C GLY A 327 -5.94 10.00 -29.25
N GLY A 328 -6.65 8.94 -28.87
CA GLY A 328 -6.08 7.71 -28.29
C GLY A 328 -5.98 7.76 -26.76
N LEU A 329 -5.51 6.66 -26.18
CA LEU A 329 -5.38 6.50 -24.73
C LEU A 329 -4.34 7.47 -24.15
N GLN A 330 -4.75 8.35 -23.24
CA GLN A 330 -3.86 9.34 -22.59
C GLN A 330 -4.09 9.39 -21.06
N ILE A 331 -3.02 9.38 -20.28
CA ILE A 331 -3.08 9.58 -18.82
C ILE A 331 -3.42 11.05 -18.53
N LEU A 332 -4.59 11.27 -17.93
CA LEU A 332 -5.06 12.58 -17.51
C LEU A 332 -4.65 12.92 -16.09
N SER A 333 -4.61 11.92 -15.21
CA SER A 333 -4.23 12.11 -13.82
C SER A 333 -3.83 10.83 -13.12
N VAL A 334 -2.90 10.94 -12.18
CA VAL A 334 -2.58 9.92 -11.17
C VAL A 334 -3.06 10.39 -9.79
N LEU A 335 -3.83 9.55 -9.12
CA LEU A 335 -4.56 9.81 -7.88
C LEU A 335 -3.94 9.05 -6.71
N ASP A 336 -4.31 9.45 -5.50
CA ASP A 336 -3.92 8.77 -4.24
C ASP A 336 -2.42 8.81 -3.89
N TRP A 337 -1.96 10.01 -3.51
CA TRP A 337 -0.59 10.27 -3.05
C TRP A 337 -0.41 10.08 -1.53
N GLN A 338 -1.37 9.42 -0.89
CA GLN A 338 -1.35 9.20 0.55
C GLN A 338 -0.20 8.26 0.94
N HIS A 339 0.53 8.59 2.01
CA HIS A 339 1.72 7.84 2.47
C HIS A 339 2.91 7.82 1.49
N ALA A 340 2.96 8.72 0.50
CA ALA A 340 4.13 8.85 -0.36
C ALA A 340 5.40 9.15 0.46
N ALA A 341 6.49 8.47 0.12
CA ALA A 341 7.77 8.59 0.79
C ALA A 341 8.91 8.69 -0.23
N VAL A 342 9.87 9.54 0.11
CA VAL A 342 11.18 9.67 -0.53
C VAL A 342 12.11 8.65 0.11
N LEU A 343 12.55 7.67 -0.68
CA LEU A 343 13.41 6.57 -0.24
C LEU A 343 14.55 6.36 -1.25
N PRO A 344 15.64 5.68 -0.86
CA PRO A 344 16.69 5.29 -1.79
C PRO A 344 16.13 4.51 -2.99
N LEU A 345 16.68 4.75 -4.18
CA LEU A 345 16.23 4.14 -5.42
C LEU A 345 16.18 2.60 -5.34
N PHE A 346 17.12 1.94 -4.67
CA PHE A 346 17.10 0.48 -4.53
C PHE A 346 15.89 -0.08 -3.75
N LEU A 347 15.19 0.75 -2.95
CA LEU A 347 13.94 0.40 -2.27
C LEU A 347 12.71 0.77 -3.10
N ASN A 348 12.80 1.82 -3.91
CA ASN A 348 11.72 2.32 -4.77
C ASN A 348 11.69 1.69 -6.18
N ALA A 349 12.73 0.96 -6.59
CA ALA A 349 12.81 0.29 -7.89
C ALA A 349 12.20 -1.12 -7.85
N PHE A 350 10.92 -1.22 -8.19
CA PHE A 350 10.18 -2.48 -8.34
C PHE A 350 9.11 -2.37 -9.44
N ARG A 351 8.46 -3.47 -9.80
CA ARG A 351 7.35 -3.47 -10.77
C ARG A 351 6.03 -3.45 -9.99
N PRO A 352 5.04 -2.62 -10.35
CA PRO A 352 3.73 -2.66 -9.71
C PRO A 352 3.06 -4.04 -9.89
N ASP A 353 2.27 -4.48 -8.91
CA ASP A 353 1.72 -5.85 -8.90
C ASP A 353 0.82 -6.14 -10.10
N PHE A 354 0.02 -5.15 -10.54
CA PHE A 354 -0.85 -5.29 -11.71
C PHE A 354 -0.11 -5.33 -13.06
N ILE A 355 1.21 -5.08 -13.04
CA ILE A 355 2.11 -5.07 -14.21
C ILE A 355 3.08 -6.26 -14.19
N GLN A 356 3.52 -6.68 -13.00
CA GLN A 356 4.54 -7.71 -12.85
C GLN A 356 3.98 -9.11 -13.18
N ASN A 357 4.81 -9.94 -13.82
CA ASN A 357 4.46 -11.30 -14.22
C ASN A 357 5.69 -12.21 -14.07
N GLU A 358 6.43 -12.05 -12.97
CA GLU A 358 7.74 -12.68 -12.79
C GLU A 358 7.67 -14.20 -12.55
N GLU A 359 6.48 -14.74 -12.29
CA GLU A 359 6.27 -16.18 -12.16
C GLU A 359 6.22 -16.90 -13.53
N ASP A 360 5.95 -16.15 -14.61
CA ASP A 360 5.90 -16.67 -15.99
C ASP A 360 7.28 -16.65 -16.66
N GLU A 361 7.70 -17.80 -17.21
CA GLU A 361 9.03 -17.98 -17.81
C GLU A 361 9.26 -17.08 -19.05
N VAL A 362 8.24 -16.88 -19.88
CA VAL A 362 8.32 -16.02 -21.07
C VAL A 362 8.55 -14.57 -20.66
N SER A 363 7.82 -14.09 -19.65
CA SER A 363 7.97 -12.75 -19.08
C SER A 363 9.38 -12.55 -18.50
N ARG A 364 9.89 -13.53 -17.74
CA ARG A 364 11.25 -13.47 -17.17
C ARG A 364 12.36 -13.39 -18.21
N THR A 365 12.19 -14.11 -19.33
CA THR A 365 13.18 -14.16 -20.41
C THR A 365 13.11 -12.95 -21.34
N MET A 366 12.12 -12.06 -21.16
CA MET A 366 11.91 -10.87 -22.00
C MET A 366 11.83 -11.23 -23.50
N VAL A 367 11.26 -12.38 -23.82
CA VAL A 367 10.93 -12.77 -25.19
C VAL A 367 9.65 -12.04 -25.61
N LYS A 368 9.58 -11.61 -26.88
CA LYS A 368 8.37 -10.95 -27.40
C LYS A 368 7.16 -11.89 -27.23
N PRO A 369 6.09 -11.46 -26.54
CA PRO A 369 4.92 -12.30 -26.32
C PRO A 369 4.14 -12.56 -27.61
N GLU A 370 3.76 -13.82 -27.84
CA GLU A 370 2.93 -14.26 -28.97
C GLU A 370 1.94 -15.34 -28.49
N LEU A 371 0.84 -15.51 -29.21
CA LEU A 371 -0.09 -16.63 -28.97
C LEU A 371 0.52 -17.95 -29.47
N PRO A 372 0.11 -19.10 -28.92
CA PRO A 372 0.48 -20.41 -29.46
C PRO A 372 0.06 -20.59 -30.93
N ASP A 373 0.88 -21.29 -31.72
CA ASP A 373 0.62 -21.55 -33.15
C ASP A 373 -0.71 -22.28 -33.41
N ASP A 374 -1.21 -23.04 -32.43
CA ASP A 374 -2.46 -23.79 -32.50
C ASP A 374 -3.63 -23.12 -31.77
N PHE A 375 -3.51 -21.84 -31.40
CA PHE A 375 -4.51 -21.07 -30.65
C PHE A 375 -5.94 -21.21 -31.21
N ASP A 376 -6.11 -21.06 -32.53
CA ASP A 376 -7.41 -21.15 -33.19
C ASP A 376 -8.07 -22.54 -33.10
N LYS A 377 -7.30 -23.56 -32.71
CA LYS A 377 -7.76 -24.95 -32.54
C LYS A 377 -8.09 -25.27 -31.09
N LEU A 378 -7.77 -24.38 -30.14
CA LEU A 378 -8.02 -24.57 -28.72
C LEU A 378 -9.51 -24.38 -28.38
N PRO A 379 -10.02 -25.03 -27.31
CA PRO A 379 -11.35 -24.73 -26.77
C PRO A 379 -11.48 -23.25 -26.35
N GLU A 380 -12.68 -22.68 -26.47
CA GLU A 380 -12.94 -21.25 -26.19
C GLU A 380 -12.49 -20.82 -24.78
N GLU A 381 -12.70 -21.67 -23.77
CA GLU A 381 -12.22 -21.42 -22.40
C GLU A 381 -10.69 -21.29 -22.33
N VAL A 382 -9.98 -22.17 -23.04
CA VAL A 382 -8.51 -22.16 -23.11
C VAL A 382 -8.04 -20.94 -23.89
N GLN A 383 -8.70 -20.61 -25.00
CA GLN A 383 -8.41 -19.38 -25.74
C GLN A 383 -8.57 -18.13 -24.87
N GLY A 384 -9.58 -18.10 -23.98
CA GLY A 384 -9.75 -17.04 -23.00
C GLY A 384 -8.55 -16.88 -22.07
N ARG A 385 -8.06 -18.01 -21.52
CA ARG A 385 -6.89 -18.02 -20.64
C ARG A 385 -5.61 -17.62 -21.37
N GLU A 386 -5.41 -18.10 -22.60
CA GLU A 386 -4.25 -17.74 -23.42
C GLU A 386 -4.25 -16.24 -23.80
N ARG A 387 -5.42 -15.65 -24.08
CA ARG A 387 -5.54 -14.19 -24.30
C ARG A 387 -5.18 -13.38 -23.06
N GLU A 388 -5.65 -13.80 -21.88
CA GLU A 388 -5.30 -13.11 -20.63
C GLU A 388 -3.82 -13.26 -20.30
N LEU A 389 -3.24 -14.45 -20.51
CA LEU A 389 -1.81 -14.68 -20.33
C LEU A 389 -0.97 -13.82 -21.30
N LEU A 390 -1.38 -13.73 -22.57
CA LEU A 390 -0.76 -12.82 -23.54
C LEU A 390 -0.81 -11.37 -23.05
N ARG A 391 -1.97 -10.90 -22.57
CA ARG A 391 -2.13 -9.54 -22.04
C ARG A 391 -1.16 -9.29 -20.88
N CYS A 392 -1.08 -10.19 -19.90
CA CYS A 392 -0.14 -10.09 -18.77
C CYS A 392 1.32 -10.03 -19.26
N ARG A 393 1.69 -10.89 -20.22
CA ARG A 393 3.03 -10.88 -20.84
C ARG A 393 3.33 -9.58 -21.58
N LEU A 394 2.37 -9.05 -22.36
CA LEU A 394 2.51 -7.79 -23.09
C LEU A 394 2.70 -6.60 -22.15
N VAL A 395 1.87 -6.48 -21.11
CA VAL A 395 1.99 -5.44 -20.09
C VAL A 395 3.37 -5.49 -19.42
N HIS A 396 3.79 -6.67 -18.98
CA HIS A 396 5.11 -6.86 -18.37
C HIS A 396 6.24 -6.48 -19.33
N PHE A 397 6.20 -7.02 -20.55
CA PHE A 397 7.22 -6.81 -21.58
C PHE A 397 7.36 -5.33 -21.94
N HIS A 398 6.25 -4.66 -22.24
CA HIS A 398 6.25 -3.25 -22.62
C HIS A 398 6.62 -2.35 -21.45
N TYR A 399 6.19 -2.64 -20.21
CA TYR A 399 6.63 -1.86 -19.06
C TYR A 399 8.16 -1.86 -18.89
N ASN A 400 8.79 -3.04 -18.98
CA ASN A 400 10.24 -3.15 -18.88
C ASN A 400 10.95 -2.43 -20.05
N LEU A 401 10.44 -2.58 -21.28
CA LEU A 401 11.00 -1.94 -22.47
C LEU A 401 10.88 -0.41 -22.41
N SER A 402 9.70 0.11 -22.07
CA SER A 402 9.45 1.54 -21.91
C SER A 402 10.26 2.11 -20.75
N THR A 403 10.37 1.40 -19.62
CA THR A 403 11.23 1.82 -18.50
C THR A 403 12.70 1.89 -18.93
N TRP A 404 13.19 0.89 -19.66
CA TRP A 404 14.55 0.92 -20.23
C TRP A 404 14.76 2.12 -21.18
N ALA A 405 13.77 2.43 -22.02
CA ALA A 405 13.84 3.49 -23.01
C ALA A 405 13.78 4.90 -22.40
N TYR A 406 12.85 5.13 -21.47
CA TYR A 406 12.51 6.47 -20.96
C TYR A 406 13.01 6.76 -19.54
N ASN A 407 13.33 5.73 -18.75
CA ASN A 407 13.71 5.86 -17.34
C ASN A 407 14.90 4.95 -16.97
N ARG A 408 16.08 5.32 -17.47
CA ARG A 408 17.32 4.54 -17.24
C ARG A 408 17.68 4.40 -15.77
N ILE A 409 17.37 5.40 -14.95
CA ILE A 409 17.60 5.39 -13.49
C ILE A 409 16.78 4.24 -12.88
N HIS A 410 15.48 4.19 -13.16
CA HIS A 410 14.63 3.12 -12.66
C HIS A 410 15.05 1.75 -13.21
N HIS A 411 15.35 1.66 -14.50
CA HIS A 411 15.79 0.42 -15.12
C HIS A 411 17.05 -0.14 -14.45
N GLN A 412 18.04 0.70 -14.10
CA GLN A 412 19.24 0.28 -13.36
C GLN A 412 18.88 -0.34 -12.00
N GLY A 413 17.89 0.22 -11.30
CA GLY A 413 17.36 -0.36 -10.08
C GLY A 413 16.63 -1.70 -10.30
N LEU A 414 15.83 -1.81 -11.37
CA LEU A 414 15.04 -3.00 -11.69
C LEU A 414 15.87 -4.21 -12.12
N VAL A 415 16.98 -3.98 -12.83
CA VAL A 415 17.85 -5.06 -13.32
C VAL A 415 18.95 -5.44 -12.33
N ASN A 416 19.07 -4.73 -11.21
CA ASN A 416 20.02 -5.10 -10.17
C ASN A 416 19.54 -6.37 -9.44
N PRO A 417 20.32 -7.47 -9.47
CA PRO A 417 19.87 -8.76 -8.95
C PRO A 417 19.69 -8.79 -7.43
N LEU A 418 20.27 -7.84 -6.69
CA LEU A 418 20.21 -7.80 -5.23
C LEU A 418 19.09 -6.89 -4.70
N ASN A 419 18.55 -5.99 -5.52
CA ASN A 419 17.53 -5.04 -5.08
C ASN A 419 16.23 -5.69 -4.61
N PRO A 420 15.67 -6.70 -5.31
CA PRO A 420 14.49 -7.43 -4.80
C PRO A 420 14.73 -8.02 -3.41
N PHE A 421 15.92 -8.57 -3.17
CA PHE A 421 16.30 -9.11 -1.86
C PHE A 421 16.43 -8.00 -0.81
N ARG A 422 17.15 -6.91 -1.10
CA ARG A 422 17.32 -5.75 -0.21
C ARG A 422 15.97 -5.16 0.21
N ARG A 423 15.07 -4.95 -0.74
CA ARG A 423 13.71 -4.45 -0.49
C ARG A 423 12.92 -5.42 0.38
N ARG A 424 12.96 -6.71 0.08
CA ARG A 424 12.23 -7.74 0.84
C ARG A 424 12.69 -7.81 2.30
N ILE A 425 14.00 -7.92 2.55
CA ILE A 425 14.50 -7.98 3.93
C ILE A 425 14.26 -6.68 4.70
N PHE A 426 14.30 -5.52 4.03
CA PHE A 426 13.91 -4.23 4.61
C PHE A 426 12.43 -4.22 5.04
N ILE A 427 11.53 -4.75 4.21
CA ILE A 427 10.10 -4.89 4.54
C ILE A 427 9.93 -5.80 5.74
N HIS A 428 10.53 -6.99 5.75
CA HIS A 428 10.40 -7.93 6.88
C HIS A 428 10.98 -7.38 8.18
N ALA A 429 12.07 -6.61 8.13
CA ALA A 429 12.65 -5.96 9.29
C ALA A 429 11.83 -4.77 9.82
N SER A 430 10.92 -4.25 8.99
CA SER A 430 10.01 -3.16 9.34
C SER A 430 8.60 -3.63 9.69
N ALA A 431 8.29 -4.91 9.41
CA ALA A 431 7.00 -5.54 9.63
C ALA A 431 6.60 -5.56 11.10
N MET A 432 5.31 -5.73 11.37
CA MET A 432 4.78 -5.73 12.72
C MET A 432 4.92 -7.09 13.40
N TRP A 433 5.11 -7.11 14.72
CA TRP A 433 5.05 -8.33 15.52
C TRP A 433 3.65 -8.98 15.51
N GLU A 434 3.48 -9.96 14.65
CA GLU A 434 2.24 -10.74 14.45
C GLU A 434 2.31 -12.17 14.99
N GLY A 435 3.23 -12.43 15.92
CA GLY A 435 3.40 -13.76 16.51
C GLY A 435 4.30 -14.69 15.68
N GLU A 436 5.09 -14.14 14.75
CA GLU A 436 6.11 -14.90 14.02
C GLU A 436 7.27 -14.03 13.52
N THR A 437 8.40 -14.65 13.20
CA THR A 437 9.61 -13.98 12.72
C THR A 437 10.27 -14.67 11.52
N ILE A 438 9.64 -15.72 10.99
CA ILE A 438 10.23 -16.63 10.02
C ILE A 438 10.67 -15.93 8.73
N GLU A 439 9.87 -14.99 8.20
CA GLU A 439 10.22 -14.27 6.96
C GLU A 439 11.52 -13.47 7.12
N LEU A 440 11.68 -12.78 8.25
CA LEU A 440 12.93 -12.09 8.59
C LEU A 440 14.07 -13.08 8.82
N LEU A 441 13.83 -14.19 9.54
CA LEU A 441 14.84 -15.21 9.82
C LEU A 441 15.35 -15.88 8.54
N SER A 442 14.47 -16.33 7.66
CA SER A 442 14.80 -16.93 6.36
C SER A 442 15.61 -15.95 5.52
N ALA A 443 15.22 -14.67 5.47
CA ALA A 443 15.98 -13.64 4.77
C ALA A 443 17.38 -13.42 5.39
N LEU A 444 17.50 -13.41 6.72
CA LEU A 444 18.79 -13.30 7.42
C LEU A 444 19.70 -14.50 7.14
N ILE A 445 19.16 -15.72 7.14
CA ILE A 445 19.92 -16.94 6.81
C ILE A 445 20.45 -16.85 5.38
N VAL A 446 19.61 -16.46 4.41
CA VAL A 446 20.04 -16.25 3.02
C VAL A 446 21.15 -15.21 2.94
N LEU A 447 21.03 -14.08 3.65
CA LEU A 447 22.06 -13.04 3.69
C LEU A 447 23.39 -13.57 4.25
N VAL A 448 23.35 -14.31 5.37
CA VAL A 448 24.56 -14.85 6.01
C VAL A 448 25.22 -15.94 5.16
N LEU A 449 24.44 -16.82 4.53
CA LEU A 449 24.98 -17.87 3.65
C LEU A 449 25.59 -17.31 2.36
N ASN A 450 25.12 -16.15 1.92
CA ASN A 450 25.58 -15.46 0.71
C ASN A 450 26.38 -14.19 1.04
N TRP A 451 27.00 -14.12 2.22
CA TRP A 451 27.60 -12.89 2.74
C TRP A 451 28.61 -12.25 1.79
N GLU A 452 29.42 -13.05 1.10
CA GLU A 452 30.44 -12.58 0.14
C GLU A 452 29.84 -11.79 -1.05
N ILE A 453 28.55 -11.97 -1.35
CA ILE A 453 27.84 -11.21 -2.39
C ILE A 453 27.49 -9.79 -1.92
N PHE A 454 27.31 -9.59 -0.61
CA PHE A 454 26.90 -8.31 -0.02
C PHE A 454 28.08 -7.53 0.59
N ALA A 455 29.07 -8.21 1.16
CA ALA A 455 30.27 -7.61 1.71
C ALA A 455 31.49 -7.98 0.86
N THR A 456 31.76 -7.14 -0.15
CA THR A 456 32.82 -7.37 -1.15
C THR A 456 34.21 -6.93 -0.66
N ASP A 457 34.28 -6.22 0.47
CA ASP A 457 35.50 -5.69 1.08
C ASP A 457 36.28 -6.72 1.93
N GLY A 458 35.79 -7.95 2.02
CA GLY A 458 36.39 -9.02 2.82
C GLY A 458 36.07 -8.95 4.31
N THR A 459 35.16 -8.06 4.73
CA THR A 459 34.68 -8.00 6.12
C THR A 459 34.03 -9.34 6.52
N PRO A 460 34.42 -9.98 7.63
CA PRO A 460 33.77 -11.22 8.08
C PRO A 460 32.31 -10.99 8.48
N CYS A 461 31.46 -12.00 8.25
CA CYS A 461 30.05 -11.90 8.62
C CYS A 461 29.90 -11.75 10.16
N PRO A 462 29.20 -10.71 10.66
CA PRO A 462 29.05 -10.46 12.10
C PRO A 462 28.02 -11.37 12.78
N VAL A 463 27.33 -12.20 12.00
CA VAL A 463 26.26 -13.10 12.43
C VAL A 463 26.55 -14.49 11.90
N ALA A 464 26.27 -15.51 12.71
CA ALA A 464 26.33 -16.90 12.29
C ALA A 464 25.08 -17.63 12.78
N PHE A 465 24.61 -18.57 11.97
CA PHE A 465 23.55 -19.50 12.32
C PHE A 465 24.12 -20.91 12.38
N THR A 466 23.68 -21.69 13.37
CA THR A 466 24.00 -23.10 13.46
C THR A 466 23.30 -23.89 12.37
N LYS A 467 23.82 -25.07 12.03
CA LYS A 467 23.17 -25.97 11.06
C LYS A 467 21.76 -26.36 11.50
N GLU A 468 21.54 -26.50 12.80
CA GLU A 468 20.25 -26.83 13.38
C GLU A 468 19.25 -25.66 13.23
N GLU A 469 19.68 -24.42 13.52
CA GLU A 469 18.85 -23.22 13.27
C GLU A 469 18.43 -23.12 11.80
N ILE A 470 19.35 -23.38 10.86
CA ILE A 470 19.07 -23.33 9.42
C ILE A 470 18.04 -24.40 9.02
N VAL A 471 18.26 -25.65 9.42
CA VAL A 471 17.36 -26.77 9.07
C VAL A 471 15.98 -26.58 9.70
N THR A 472 15.90 -26.11 10.95
CA THR A 472 14.62 -25.84 11.62
C THR A 472 13.88 -24.69 10.94
N ALA A 473 14.57 -23.60 10.56
CA ALA A 473 13.94 -22.49 9.84
C ALA A 473 13.44 -22.94 8.46
N ASP A 474 14.24 -23.66 7.68
CA ASP A 474 13.86 -24.18 6.36
C ASP A 474 12.63 -25.11 6.43
N LYS A 475 12.58 -26.00 7.42
CA LYS A 475 11.41 -26.88 7.64
C LYS A 475 10.15 -26.07 7.98
N LEU A 476 10.26 -25.05 8.82
CA LEU A 476 9.14 -24.19 9.18
C LEU A 476 8.67 -23.38 7.96
N ASP A 477 9.59 -22.76 7.23
CA ASP A 477 9.33 -21.97 6.01
C ASP A 477 8.58 -22.79 4.96
N GLN A 478 9.00 -24.03 4.70
CA GLN A 478 8.32 -24.96 3.79
C GLN A 478 6.90 -25.31 4.27
N GLY A 479 6.71 -25.48 5.57
CA GLY A 479 5.40 -25.71 6.17
C GLY A 479 4.48 -24.50 5.98
N LEU A 480 4.97 -23.31 6.27
CA LEU A 480 4.21 -22.07 6.10
C LEU A 480 3.89 -21.78 4.62
N ALA A 481 4.77 -22.17 3.69
CA ALA A 481 4.46 -22.09 2.26
C ALA A 481 3.27 -22.99 1.86
N ILE A 482 3.02 -24.10 2.58
CA ILE A 482 1.80 -24.90 2.41
C ILE A 482 0.60 -24.14 2.97
N ALA A 483 0.70 -23.59 4.19
CA ALA A 483 -0.34 -22.76 4.79
C ALA A 483 -0.77 -21.60 3.88
N ASP A 484 0.20 -20.88 3.31
CA ASP A 484 -0.03 -19.74 2.43
C ASP A 484 -0.72 -20.13 1.12
N ARG A 485 -0.46 -21.35 0.60
CA ARG A 485 -1.20 -21.89 -0.55
C ARG A 485 -2.64 -22.23 -0.18
N SER A 486 -2.86 -22.82 0.99
CA SER A 486 -4.20 -23.14 1.49
C SER A 486 -5.03 -21.88 1.74
N ASP A 487 -4.43 -20.84 2.32
CA ASP A 487 -5.05 -19.52 2.51
C ASP A 487 -5.46 -18.89 1.18
N ARG A 488 -4.52 -18.87 0.22
CA ARG A 488 -4.76 -18.30 -1.10
C ARG A 488 -5.87 -19.04 -1.85
N TRP A 489 -5.85 -20.38 -1.79
CA TRP A 489 -6.90 -21.21 -2.36
C TRP A 489 -8.28 -20.90 -1.75
N LEU A 490 -8.36 -20.78 -0.42
CA LEU A 490 -9.62 -20.46 0.26
C LEU A 490 -10.14 -19.09 -0.19
N ARG A 491 -9.27 -18.07 -0.21
CA ARG A 491 -9.62 -16.71 -0.64
C ARG A 491 -10.09 -16.66 -2.09
N GLU A 492 -9.39 -17.35 -2.99
CA GLU A 492 -9.78 -17.44 -4.40
C GLU A 492 -11.10 -18.17 -4.60
N TYR A 493 -11.30 -19.29 -3.90
CA TYR A 493 -12.53 -20.09 -3.98
C TYR A 493 -13.75 -19.30 -3.48
N VAL A 494 -13.59 -18.59 -2.36
CA VAL A 494 -14.64 -17.75 -1.77
C VAL A 494 -14.83 -16.44 -2.54
N GLY A 495 -13.78 -15.96 -3.19
CA GLY A 495 -13.75 -14.69 -3.93
C GLY A 495 -13.52 -13.48 -3.02
N CYS A 496 -12.67 -13.59 -2.01
CA CYS A 496 -12.33 -12.49 -1.09
C CYS A 496 -10.85 -12.06 -1.16
N GLY A 497 -10.58 -10.79 -0.81
CA GLY A 497 -9.24 -10.22 -0.77
C GLY A 497 -8.46 -10.56 0.52
N VAL A 498 -7.25 -10.01 0.66
CA VAL A 498 -6.33 -10.26 1.79
C VAL A 498 -6.94 -9.91 3.15
N ASP A 499 -7.68 -8.80 3.24
CA ASP A 499 -8.42 -8.40 4.46
C ASP A 499 -9.80 -9.10 4.56
N THR A 500 -10.02 -10.19 3.82
CA THR A 500 -11.35 -10.82 3.61
C THR A 500 -12.40 -9.90 2.99
N TRP A 501 -11.95 -8.80 2.38
CA TRP A 501 -12.81 -7.83 1.72
C TRP A 501 -13.48 -8.42 0.48
N VAL A 502 -14.75 -8.08 0.29
CA VAL A 502 -15.56 -8.44 -0.88
C VAL A 502 -16.43 -7.26 -1.28
N LEU A 503 -16.77 -7.16 -2.57
CA LEU A 503 -17.81 -6.25 -3.04
C LEU A 503 -19.12 -6.53 -2.28
N ALA A 504 -19.82 -5.48 -1.86
CA ALA A 504 -21.04 -5.62 -1.07
C ALA A 504 -22.10 -6.49 -1.78
N THR A 505 -22.15 -6.43 -3.12
CA THR A 505 -23.04 -7.25 -3.94
C THR A 505 -22.73 -8.75 -3.90
N ASN A 506 -21.48 -9.12 -3.60
CA ASN A 506 -21.01 -10.50 -3.57
C ASN A 506 -20.95 -11.07 -2.14
N TYR A 507 -21.22 -10.24 -1.12
CA TYR A 507 -21.03 -10.61 0.29
C TYR A 507 -21.79 -11.86 0.72
N GLU A 508 -23.09 -11.93 0.45
CA GLU A 508 -23.90 -13.10 0.85
C GLU A 508 -23.44 -14.39 0.17
N ARG A 509 -23.02 -14.29 -1.10
CA ARG A 509 -22.46 -15.44 -1.84
C ARG A 509 -21.12 -15.89 -1.24
N ALA A 510 -20.21 -14.96 -1.00
CA ALA A 510 -18.90 -15.26 -0.45
C ALA A 510 -19.03 -15.83 0.98
N LYS A 511 -19.91 -15.25 1.80
CA LYS A 511 -20.21 -15.76 3.14
C LYS A 511 -20.75 -17.19 3.11
N ALA A 512 -21.74 -17.46 2.25
CA ALA A 512 -22.29 -18.81 2.09
C ALA A 512 -21.22 -19.82 1.63
N LEU A 513 -20.33 -19.45 0.69
CA LEU A 513 -19.22 -20.30 0.26
C LEU A 513 -18.23 -20.55 1.41
N GLY A 514 -17.89 -19.53 2.20
CA GLY A 514 -17.02 -19.67 3.36
C GLY A 514 -17.61 -20.60 4.44
N GLU A 515 -18.91 -20.48 4.71
CA GLU A 515 -19.65 -21.36 5.61
C GLU A 515 -19.75 -22.81 5.07
N ASP A 516 -19.88 -22.97 3.75
CA ASP A 516 -19.92 -24.26 3.09
C ASP A 516 -18.58 -25.00 3.20
N VAL A 517 -17.49 -24.30 2.89
CA VAL A 517 -16.13 -24.85 3.03
C VAL A 517 -15.85 -25.22 4.48
N LYS A 518 -16.24 -24.37 5.45
CA LYS A 518 -16.14 -24.68 6.88
C LYS A 518 -16.87 -25.98 7.22
N ARG A 519 -18.12 -26.11 6.80
CA ARG A 519 -18.95 -27.29 7.09
C ARG A 519 -18.32 -28.56 6.51
N VAL A 520 -17.92 -28.55 5.25
CA VAL A 520 -17.28 -29.70 4.58
C VAL A 520 -15.97 -30.08 5.27
N THR A 521 -15.16 -29.11 5.67
CA THR A 521 -13.91 -29.38 6.41
C THR A 521 -14.19 -30.00 7.78
N LEU A 522 -15.17 -29.51 8.53
CA LEU A 522 -15.53 -30.07 9.84
C LEU A 522 -16.15 -31.46 9.71
N GLU A 523 -16.97 -31.72 8.69
CA GLU A 523 -17.51 -33.06 8.41
C GLU A 523 -16.40 -34.05 8.02
N ALA A 524 -15.43 -33.62 7.20
CA ALA A 524 -14.29 -34.46 6.85
C ALA A 524 -13.44 -34.79 8.09
N SER A 525 -13.17 -33.78 8.93
CA SER A 525 -12.43 -33.91 10.18
C SER A 525 -13.13 -34.83 11.19
N ALA A 526 -14.45 -34.74 11.35
CA ALA A 526 -15.22 -35.59 12.26
C ALA A 526 -15.33 -37.05 11.81
N ASN A 527 -15.16 -37.34 10.52
CA ASN A 527 -15.20 -38.68 9.95
C ASN A 527 -13.81 -39.33 9.82
N ASP A 528 -12.75 -38.58 10.12
CA ASP A 528 -11.38 -39.09 10.09
C ASP A 528 -11.06 -39.83 11.40
N GLU A 529 -10.76 -41.13 11.28
CA GLU A 529 -10.44 -42.00 12.43
C GLU A 529 -9.17 -41.57 13.17
N GLU A 530 -8.31 -40.76 12.55
CA GLU A 530 -7.09 -40.22 13.16
C GLU A 530 -7.29 -38.88 13.89
N THR A 531 -8.41 -38.18 13.65
CA THR A 531 -8.67 -36.87 14.26
C THR A 531 -9.28 -37.03 15.65
N THR A 532 -8.67 -36.40 16.66
CA THR A 532 -9.21 -36.40 18.03
C THR A 532 -10.29 -35.33 18.24
N GLU A 533 -11.10 -35.46 19.30
CA GLU A 533 -12.04 -34.39 19.70
C GLU A 533 -11.33 -33.05 20.00
N GLU A 534 -10.09 -33.11 20.50
CA GLU A 534 -9.26 -31.95 20.76
C GLU A 534 -8.81 -31.27 19.44
N ASP A 535 -8.38 -32.05 18.45
CA ASP A 535 -7.99 -31.54 17.13
C ASP A 535 -9.18 -30.86 16.43
N HIS A 536 -10.36 -31.48 16.49
CA HIS A 536 -11.59 -30.90 15.94
C HIS A 536 -11.93 -29.56 16.63
N ALA A 537 -11.81 -29.48 17.96
CA ALA A 537 -12.05 -28.23 18.69
C ALA A 537 -11.05 -27.13 18.31
N ILE A 538 -9.79 -27.48 18.05
CA ILE A 538 -8.75 -26.55 17.60
C ILE A 538 -9.08 -25.99 16.21
N ILE A 539 -9.49 -26.84 15.27
CA ILE A 539 -9.89 -26.41 13.91
C ILE A 539 -11.05 -25.42 13.99
N VAL A 540 -12.08 -25.73 14.81
CA VAL A 540 -13.23 -24.83 15.01
C VAL A 540 -12.79 -23.48 15.58
N ALA A 541 -11.92 -23.47 16.60
CA ALA A 541 -11.46 -22.25 17.26
C ALA A 541 -10.55 -21.37 16.39
N ASN A 542 -9.95 -21.93 15.33
CA ASN A 542 -8.99 -21.24 14.47
C ASN A 542 -9.45 -21.14 13.02
N TRP A 543 -10.76 -21.25 12.75
CA TRP A 543 -11.27 -21.17 11.38
C TRP A 543 -10.93 -19.82 10.75
N PRO A 544 -10.24 -19.74 9.61
CA PRO A 544 -9.70 -18.50 9.04
C PRO A 544 -10.74 -17.42 8.73
N LEU A 545 -12.00 -17.79 8.48
CA LEU A 545 -13.08 -16.85 8.12
C LEU A 545 -14.04 -16.53 9.27
N ASP A 546 -13.73 -16.96 10.50
CA ASP A 546 -14.49 -16.53 11.68
C ASP A 546 -13.99 -15.18 12.21
N ASP A 547 -14.86 -14.42 12.86
CA ASP A 547 -14.46 -13.18 13.54
C ASP A 547 -13.35 -13.44 14.58
N MET A 548 -12.37 -12.53 14.66
CA MET A 548 -11.45 -12.42 15.80
C MET A 548 -12.11 -11.62 16.92
N ASP A 549 -11.69 -11.83 18.17
CA ASP A 549 -12.08 -10.92 19.25
C ASP A 549 -11.46 -9.53 18.98
N GLU A 550 -12.17 -8.44 19.28
CA GLU A 550 -11.62 -7.09 19.18
C GLU A 550 -10.37 -6.89 20.05
N ALA A 551 -10.31 -7.58 21.20
CA ALA A 551 -9.11 -7.60 22.03
C ALA A 551 -7.92 -8.24 21.30
N GLU A 552 -8.15 -9.33 20.57
CA GLU A 552 -7.15 -9.98 19.74
C GLU A 552 -6.69 -9.04 18.61
N ILE A 553 -7.60 -8.34 17.93
CA ILE A 553 -7.25 -7.35 16.90
C ILE A 553 -6.41 -6.20 17.48
N GLU A 554 -6.76 -5.70 18.65
CA GLU A 554 -6.03 -4.62 19.31
C GLU A 554 -4.66 -5.07 19.83
N GLU A 555 -4.50 -6.36 20.16
CA GLU A 555 -3.19 -6.92 20.47
C GLU A 555 -2.23 -6.82 19.27
N TYR A 556 -2.70 -7.02 18.04
CA TYR A 556 -1.87 -6.93 16.83
C TYR A 556 -1.57 -5.49 16.37
N LYS A 557 -2.32 -4.50 16.86
CA LYS A 557 -2.04 -3.07 16.66
C LYS A 557 -0.91 -2.58 17.57
#